data_AF-A0A7C2YFW7-F1
#
_entry.id   AF-A0A7C2YFW7-F1
#
_cell.length_a   1.000
_cell.length_b   1.000
_cell.length_c   1.000
_cell.angle_alpha   90.00
_cell.angle_beta   90.00
_cell.angle_gamma   90.00
#
_symmetry.space_group_name_H-M   'P 1'
#
loop_
_entity.id
_entity.type
_entity.pdbx_description
1 polymer ?
#
loop_
_entity_poly.entity_id
_entity_poly.type
_entity_poly.pdbx_seq_one_letter_code
_entity_poly.pdbx_strand_id
1 'polypeptide(L)'
;MPPEEIEPCRERLIPLLRRLGSVAPGSIIHRYGAANVAAALYYVIYQRQRGYRPRNAGGLLTWLLKAYDERKLQGWQLRRILRFAWGFREVPWWARCRLLLWAKELHATWLGRIAWRRLHRLYSEGLLMDMLHRCPHPDIWRTIRYLLATYYKPLPPPTRLHTLLSLAKTFPGKEAAARLAASREQRVFLMP
;
A
#
# COMPACT_ATOMS: atom_id res chain seq x y z
N MET A 1 16.26 -14.62 -18.45
CA MET A 1 16.98 -14.74 -17.16
C MET A 1 16.35 -13.80 -16.15
N PRO A 2 16.08 -14.25 -14.91
CA PRO A 2 15.79 -13.32 -13.83
C PRO A 2 16.99 -12.37 -13.66
N PRO A 3 16.79 -11.07 -13.40
CA PRO A 3 17.90 -10.19 -13.01
C PRO A 3 18.63 -10.79 -11.80
N GLU A 4 19.95 -10.65 -11.78
CA GLU A 4 20.77 -10.83 -10.57
C GLU A 4 20.09 -10.16 -9.38
N GLU A 5 20.28 -10.72 -8.18
CA GLU A 5 19.66 -10.17 -6.99
C GLU A 5 20.07 -8.68 -6.81
N ILE A 6 19.08 -7.79 -6.82
CA ILE A 6 19.25 -6.35 -6.61
C ILE A 6 19.41 -6.13 -5.11
N GLU A 7 20.66 -6.13 -4.66
CA GLU A 7 20.99 -5.83 -3.27
C GLU A 7 20.51 -4.40 -2.89
N PRO A 8 19.92 -4.21 -1.70
CA PRO A 8 19.50 -2.90 -1.20
C PRO A 8 20.68 -2.07 -0.69
N CYS A 9 21.73 -1.94 -1.51
CA CYS A 9 22.99 -1.28 -1.21
C CYS A 9 23.18 -0.10 -2.16
N ARG A 10 23.61 1.05 -1.63
CA ARG A 10 23.71 2.30 -2.41
C ARG A 10 24.63 2.13 -3.63
N GLU A 11 25.77 1.50 -3.42
CA GLU A 11 26.83 1.27 -4.42
C GLU A 11 26.31 0.40 -5.56
N ARG A 12 25.46 -0.58 -5.25
CA ARG A 12 24.82 -1.48 -6.23
C ARG A 12 23.65 -0.82 -6.96
N LEU A 13 22.90 0.05 -6.29
CA LEU A 13 21.71 0.69 -6.85
C LEU A 13 22.04 1.85 -7.80
N ILE A 14 23.10 2.62 -7.54
CA ILE A 14 23.52 3.75 -8.40
C ILE A 14 23.66 3.36 -9.88
N PRO A 15 24.44 2.32 -10.26
CA PRO A 15 24.60 1.96 -11.68
C PRO A 15 23.29 1.49 -12.31
N LEU A 16 22.44 0.76 -11.56
CA LEU A 16 21.12 0.32 -12.05
C LEU A 16 20.20 1.52 -12.33
N LEU A 17 20.16 2.50 -11.44
CA LEU A 17 19.37 3.72 -11.61
C LEU A 17 19.86 4.55 -12.79
N ARG A 18 21.18 4.66 -13.00
CA ARG A 18 21.75 5.34 -14.18
C ARG A 18 21.35 4.65 -15.48
N ARG A 19 21.44 3.31 -15.54
CA ARG A 19 20.99 2.52 -16.71
C ARG A 19 19.50 2.70 -17.02
N LEU A 20 18.68 3.01 -16.02
CA LEU A 20 17.26 3.31 -16.19
C LEU A 20 16.98 4.78 -16.57
N GLY A 21 18.01 5.61 -16.72
CA GLY A 21 17.88 7.02 -17.12
C GLY A 21 17.78 8.02 -15.97
N SER A 22 18.15 7.65 -14.74
CA SER A 22 18.16 8.58 -13.61
C SER A 22 19.39 9.50 -13.64
N VAL A 23 19.15 10.82 -13.58
CA VAL A 23 20.19 11.86 -13.54
C VAL A 23 20.81 12.03 -12.13
N ALA A 24 20.02 11.77 -11.07
CA ALA A 24 20.44 11.96 -9.68
C ALA A 24 20.16 10.72 -8.80
N PRO A 25 20.80 9.57 -9.08
CA PRO A 25 20.49 8.29 -8.42
C PRO A 25 20.75 8.33 -6.91
N GLY A 26 21.81 9.02 -6.46
CA GLY A 26 22.13 9.15 -5.04
C GLY A 26 21.05 9.90 -4.25
N SER A 27 20.43 10.92 -4.85
CA SER A 27 19.34 11.68 -4.23
C SER A 27 18.08 10.84 -4.06
N ILE A 28 17.74 10.01 -5.06
CA ILE A 28 16.61 9.07 -4.99
C ILE A 28 16.81 8.08 -3.84
N ILE A 29 18.01 7.50 -3.72
CA ILE A 29 18.32 6.54 -2.65
C ILE A 29 18.28 7.21 -1.28
N HIS A 30 18.86 8.41 -1.15
CA HIS A 30 18.84 9.16 0.11
C HIS A 30 17.41 9.50 0.54
N ARG A 31 16.57 9.95 -0.39
CA ARG A 31 15.19 10.37 -0.11
C ARG A 31 14.27 9.20 0.27
N TYR A 32 14.32 8.10 -0.49
CA TYR A 32 13.34 7.02 -0.34
C TYR A 32 13.88 5.81 0.42
N GLY A 33 15.20 5.72 0.63
CA GLY A 33 15.87 4.59 1.28
C GLY A 33 16.16 3.44 0.31
N ALA A 34 17.32 2.80 0.47
CA ALA A 34 17.81 1.77 -0.45
C ALA A 34 16.88 0.55 -0.58
N ALA A 35 16.29 0.08 0.53
CA ALA A 35 15.36 -1.06 0.50
C ALA A 35 14.10 -0.79 -0.31
N ASN A 36 13.54 0.43 -0.20
CA ASN A 36 12.37 0.85 -0.95
C ASN A 36 12.70 0.99 -2.44
N VAL A 37 13.84 1.62 -2.76
CA VAL A 37 14.31 1.75 -4.14
C VAL A 37 14.54 0.38 -4.78
N ALA A 38 15.20 -0.54 -4.09
CA ALA A 38 15.46 -1.88 -4.57
C ALA A 38 14.17 -2.69 -4.80
N ALA A 39 13.24 -2.68 -3.84
CA ALA A 39 11.94 -3.34 -3.98
C ALA A 39 11.11 -2.77 -5.15
N ALA A 40 11.15 -1.45 -5.35
CA ALA A 40 10.51 -0.79 -6.48
C ALA A 40 11.16 -1.16 -7.81
N LEU A 41 12.49 -1.30 -7.85
CA LEU A 41 13.22 -1.76 -9.03
C LEU A 41 12.83 -3.18 -9.42
N TYR A 42 12.70 -4.10 -8.46
CA TYR A 42 12.14 -5.43 -8.72
C TYR A 42 10.78 -5.33 -9.40
N TYR A 43 9.87 -4.53 -8.86
CA TYR A 43 8.56 -4.34 -9.48
C TYR A 43 8.65 -3.77 -10.91
N VAL A 44 9.46 -2.73 -11.13
CA VAL A 44 9.59 -2.04 -12.44
C VAL A 44 10.25 -2.93 -13.49
N ILE A 45 11.29 -3.70 -13.13
CA ILE A 45 12.02 -4.57 -14.07
C ILE A 45 11.16 -5.77 -14.45
N TYR A 46 10.50 -6.41 -13.48
CA TYR A 46 9.70 -7.61 -13.72
C TYR A 46 8.34 -7.34 -14.38
N GLN A 47 7.86 -6.09 -14.44
CA GLN A 47 6.72 -5.70 -15.29
C GLN A 47 6.93 -6.11 -16.77
N ARG A 48 8.20 -6.14 -17.23
CA ARG A 48 8.55 -6.56 -18.59
C ARG A 48 8.14 -8.01 -18.91
N GLN A 49 8.14 -8.90 -17.92
CA GLN A 49 7.79 -10.31 -18.11
C GLN A 49 6.28 -10.53 -18.36
N ARG A 50 5.42 -9.53 -18.08
CA ARG A 50 3.98 -9.55 -18.43
C ARG A 50 3.65 -8.72 -19.67
N GLY A 51 4.64 -8.45 -20.52
CA GLY A 51 4.46 -7.66 -21.74
C GLY A 51 4.33 -6.15 -21.52
N TYR A 52 4.40 -5.68 -20.26
CA TYR A 52 4.39 -4.24 -19.98
C TYR A 52 5.80 -3.68 -20.17
N ARG A 53 6.01 -3.00 -21.30
CA ARG A 53 7.27 -2.29 -21.61
C ARG A 53 7.09 -0.80 -21.31
N PRO A 54 7.43 -0.32 -20.10
CA PRO A 54 7.40 1.12 -19.85
C PRO A 54 8.39 1.82 -20.79
N ARG A 55 7.92 2.81 -21.56
CA ARG A 55 8.76 3.63 -22.43
C ARG A 55 9.88 4.33 -21.64
N ASN A 56 9.61 4.69 -20.39
CA ASN A 56 10.56 5.28 -19.45
C ASN A 56 10.50 4.57 -18.10
N ALA A 57 11.36 3.56 -17.91
CA ALA A 57 11.40 2.76 -16.68
C ALA A 57 11.90 3.57 -15.47
N GLY A 58 12.88 4.45 -15.63
CA GLY A 58 13.34 5.35 -14.57
C GLY A 58 12.27 6.35 -14.13
N GLY A 59 11.49 6.86 -15.09
CA GLY A 59 10.32 7.71 -14.81
C GLY A 59 9.24 6.95 -14.03
N LEU A 60 8.93 5.71 -14.43
CA LEU A 60 7.98 4.86 -13.71
C LEU A 60 8.43 4.58 -12.27
N LEU A 61 9.70 4.26 -12.06
CA LEU A 61 10.28 4.05 -10.74
C LEU A 61 10.13 5.29 -9.85
N THR A 62 10.54 6.46 -10.37
CA THR A 62 10.49 7.72 -9.63
C THR A 62 9.05 8.10 -9.29
N TRP A 63 8.14 7.96 -10.25
CA TRP A 63 6.72 8.17 -10.02
C TRP A 63 6.17 7.23 -8.95
N LEU A 64 6.52 5.93 -8.98
CA LEU A 64 6.03 4.95 -8.02
C LEU A 64 6.48 5.29 -6.59
N LEU A 65 7.77 5.60 -6.41
CA LEU A 65 8.33 5.98 -5.11
C LEU A 65 7.66 7.24 -4.57
N LYS A 66 7.49 8.27 -5.42
CA LYS A 66 6.79 9.50 -5.06
C LYS A 66 5.32 9.25 -4.72
N ALA A 67 4.61 8.44 -5.51
CA ALA A 67 3.20 8.15 -5.29
C ALA A 67 2.96 7.35 -4.00
N TYR A 68 3.88 6.46 -3.63
CA TYR A 68 3.85 5.77 -2.34
C TYR A 68 4.12 6.73 -1.18
N ASP A 69 5.19 7.53 -1.25
CA ASP A 69 5.57 8.53 -0.24
C ASP A 69 4.43 9.54 0.02
N GLU A 70 3.79 10.03 -1.04
CA GLU A 70 2.66 10.95 -0.97
C GLU A 70 1.32 10.25 -0.65
N ARG A 71 1.31 8.91 -0.52
CA ARG A 71 0.13 8.08 -0.23
C ARG A 71 -0.99 8.22 -1.28
N LYS A 72 -0.61 8.42 -2.54
CA LYS A 72 -1.49 8.67 -3.70
C LYS A 72 -1.73 7.46 -4.60
N LEU A 73 -1.20 6.28 -4.25
CA LEU A 73 -1.46 5.07 -5.02
C LEU A 73 -2.95 4.73 -5.04
N GLN A 74 -3.50 4.61 -6.25
CA GLN A 74 -4.88 4.21 -6.49
C GLN A 74 -5.05 2.71 -6.26
N GLY A 75 -6.30 2.27 -6.00
CA GLY A 75 -6.55 0.87 -5.64
C GLY A 75 -6.14 -0.16 -6.70
N TRP A 76 -6.29 0.14 -7.99
CA TRP A 76 -5.83 -0.76 -9.05
C TRP A 76 -4.29 -0.84 -9.13
N GLN A 77 -3.58 0.23 -8.82
CA GLN A 77 -2.11 0.28 -8.78
C GLN A 77 -1.60 -0.58 -7.63
N LEU A 78 -2.20 -0.42 -6.44
CA LEU A 78 -1.89 -1.25 -5.29
C LEU A 78 -2.22 -2.71 -5.54
N ARG A 79 -3.34 -3.02 -6.21
CA ARG A 79 -3.69 -4.39 -6.61
C ARG A 79 -2.59 -5.03 -7.46
N ARG A 80 -2.01 -4.28 -8.40
CA ARG A 80 -0.90 -4.77 -9.24
C ARG A 80 0.33 -5.07 -8.41
N ILE A 81 0.69 -4.20 -7.47
CA ILE A 81 1.81 -4.41 -6.54
C ILE A 81 1.57 -5.64 -5.65
N LEU A 82 0.37 -5.80 -5.10
CA LEU A 82 0.01 -6.94 -4.25
C LEU A 82 0.03 -8.27 -5.04
N ARG A 83 -0.54 -8.28 -6.25
CA ARG A 83 -0.46 -9.45 -7.15
C ARG A 83 0.98 -9.77 -7.54
N PHE A 84 1.81 -8.76 -7.72
CA PHE A 84 3.23 -8.95 -7.99
C PHE A 84 3.94 -9.59 -6.78
N ALA A 85 3.77 -9.01 -5.59
CA ALA A 85 4.41 -9.49 -4.37
C ALA A 85 4.01 -10.93 -4.00
N TRP A 86 2.79 -11.37 -4.33
CA TRP A 86 2.33 -12.74 -4.05
C TRP A 86 2.56 -13.72 -5.21
N GLY A 87 2.56 -13.23 -6.46
CA GLY A 87 2.51 -14.08 -7.65
C GLY A 87 3.85 -14.42 -8.28
N PHE A 88 4.93 -13.67 -7.99
CA PHE A 88 6.24 -13.87 -8.62
C PHE A 88 7.20 -14.58 -7.67
N ARG A 89 7.56 -15.82 -8.00
CA ARG A 89 8.42 -16.69 -7.19
C ARG A 89 9.90 -16.31 -7.25
N GLU A 90 10.28 -15.54 -8.27
CA GLU A 90 11.65 -15.10 -8.56
C GLU A 90 12.05 -13.87 -7.74
N VAL A 91 11.08 -13.13 -7.20
CA VAL A 91 11.34 -11.94 -6.38
C VAL A 91 11.81 -12.38 -5.00
N PRO A 92 12.93 -11.87 -4.46
CA PRO A 92 13.39 -12.23 -3.12
C PRO A 92 12.33 -11.96 -2.04
N TRP A 93 12.30 -12.82 -1.03
CA TRP A 93 11.34 -12.72 0.08
C TRP A 93 11.32 -11.33 0.72
N TRP A 94 12.49 -10.76 1.01
CA TRP A 94 12.59 -9.44 1.64
C TRP A 94 11.96 -8.32 0.79
N ALA A 95 12.08 -8.40 -0.54
CA ALA A 95 11.50 -7.42 -1.45
C ALA A 95 9.98 -7.55 -1.50
N ARG A 96 9.45 -8.79 -1.49
CA ARG A 96 8.02 -9.05 -1.33
C ARG A 96 7.50 -8.47 -0.01
N CYS A 97 8.17 -8.76 1.10
CA CYS A 97 7.82 -8.22 2.41
C CYS A 97 7.78 -6.69 2.38
N ARG A 98 8.77 -6.04 1.75
CA ARG A 98 8.80 -4.58 1.65
C ARG A 98 7.60 -4.01 0.90
N LEU A 99 7.23 -4.60 -0.24
CA LEU A 99 6.05 -4.18 -1.00
C LEU A 99 4.73 -4.44 -0.25
N LEU A 100 4.66 -5.52 0.54
CA LEU A 100 3.51 -5.79 1.40
C LEU A 100 3.42 -4.80 2.58
N LEU A 101 4.56 -4.39 3.13
CA LEU A 101 4.62 -3.33 4.15
C LEU A 101 4.12 -1.99 3.58
N TRP A 102 4.46 -1.65 2.34
CA TRP A 102 3.90 -0.47 1.68
C TRP A 102 2.38 -0.50 1.64
N ALA A 103 1.81 -1.65 1.24
CA ALA A 103 0.37 -1.84 1.21
C ALA A 103 -0.25 -1.69 2.59
N LYS A 104 0.38 -2.27 3.61
CA LYS A 104 -0.04 -2.19 5.02
C LYS A 104 -0.03 -0.74 5.52
N GLU A 105 1.00 0.03 5.21
CA GLU A 105 1.12 1.44 5.63
C GLU A 105 0.10 2.36 4.95
N LEU A 106 -0.12 2.18 3.65
CA LEU A 106 -1.17 2.90 2.92
C LEU A 106 -2.55 2.58 3.48
N HIS A 107 -2.79 1.29 3.72
CA HIS A 107 -4.01 0.81 4.33
C HIS A 107 -4.24 1.40 5.74
N ALA A 108 -3.22 1.39 6.59
CA ALA A 108 -3.26 2.01 7.92
C ALA A 108 -3.55 3.52 7.85
N THR A 109 -2.99 4.21 6.85
CA THR A 109 -3.28 5.63 6.61
C THR A 109 -4.75 5.85 6.26
N TRP A 110 -5.32 5.05 5.36
CA TRP A 110 -6.72 5.22 4.95
C TRP A 110 -7.70 4.90 6.08
N LEU A 111 -7.41 3.86 6.86
CA LEU A 111 -8.20 3.47 8.02
C LEU A 111 -8.09 4.46 9.18
N GLY A 112 -6.95 5.10 9.38
CA GLY A 112 -6.70 5.87 10.59
C GLY A 112 -6.43 4.97 11.81
N ARG A 113 -5.76 5.53 12.81
CA ARG A 113 -5.16 4.78 13.94
C ARG A 113 -6.19 4.03 14.79
N ILE A 114 -7.37 4.63 15.01
CA ILE A 114 -8.40 4.07 15.90
C ILE A 114 -9.05 2.86 15.25
N ALA A 115 -9.55 3.02 14.02
CA ALA A 115 -10.13 1.94 13.24
C ALA A 115 -9.14 0.79 13.04
N TRP A 116 -7.87 1.12 12.72
CA TRP A 116 -6.80 0.14 12.62
C TRP A 116 -6.67 -0.74 13.87
N ARG A 117 -6.51 -0.12 15.05
CA ARG A 117 -6.41 -0.86 16.32
C ARG A 117 -7.63 -1.72 16.59
N ARG A 118 -8.82 -1.18 16.33
CA ARG A 118 -10.08 -1.89 16.58
C ARG A 118 -10.24 -3.11 15.69
N LEU A 119 -9.85 -3.02 14.42
CA LEU A 119 -9.84 -4.15 13.50
C LEU A 119 -8.78 -5.19 13.91
N HIS A 120 -7.55 -4.76 14.24
CA HIS A 120 -6.47 -5.67 14.63
C HIS A 120 -6.69 -6.38 15.97
N ARG A 121 -7.56 -5.88 16.84
CA ARG A 121 -7.97 -6.59 18.07
C ARG A 121 -8.86 -7.79 17.81
N LEU A 122 -9.58 -7.80 16.69
CA LEU A 122 -10.60 -8.81 16.40
C LEU A 122 -10.27 -9.70 15.21
N TYR A 123 -9.47 -9.19 14.27
CA TYR A 123 -9.12 -9.88 13.04
C TYR A 123 -7.62 -10.11 12.98
N SER A 124 -7.21 -11.31 12.55
CA SER A 124 -5.80 -11.62 12.34
C SER A 124 -5.21 -10.78 11.21
N GLU A 125 -3.89 -10.57 11.25
CA GLU A 125 -3.20 -9.81 10.22
C GLU A 125 -3.36 -10.44 8.84
N GLY A 126 -3.29 -11.78 8.74
CA GLY A 126 -3.49 -12.50 7.48
C GLY A 126 -4.86 -12.24 6.85
N LEU A 127 -5.90 -12.20 7.67
CA LEU A 127 -7.28 -11.95 7.23
C LEU A 127 -7.46 -10.50 6.73
N LEU A 128 -6.89 -9.52 7.44
CA LEU A 128 -6.90 -8.11 7.01
C LEU A 128 -6.08 -7.89 5.72
N MET A 129 -4.96 -8.60 5.56
CA MET A 129 -4.16 -8.54 4.34
C MET A 129 -4.84 -9.22 3.14
N ASP A 130 -5.56 -10.32 3.34
CA ASP A 130 -6.39 -10.93 2.29
C ASP A 130 -7.52 -9.99 1.85
N MET A 131 -8.18 -9.31 2.78
CA MET A 131 -9.16 -8.26 2.42
C MET A 131 -8.54 -7.14 1.60
N LEU A 132 -7.36 -6.65 2.01
CA LEU A 132 -6.65 -5.59 1.29
C LEU A 132 -6.30 -6.03 -0.13
N HIS A 133 -5.89 -7.28 -0.30
CA HIS A 133 -5.67 -7.87 -1.62
C HIS A 133 -6.94 -7.88 -2.48
N ARG A 134 -8.07 -8.30 -1.92
CA ARG A 134 -9.37 -8.37 -2.62
C ARG A 134 -9.96 -6.99 -2.91
N CYS A 135 -9.85 -6.06 -1.97
CA CYS A 135 -10.44 -4.72 -2.02
C CYS A 135 -9.40 -3.62 -1.73
N PRO A 136 -8.48 -3.32 -2.66
CA PRO A 136 -7.40 -2.35 -2.44
C PRO A 136 -7.83 -0.88 -2.61
N HIS A 137 -9.13 -0.59 -2.70
CA HIS A 137 -9.62 0.76 -3.00
C HIS A 137 -9.64 1.66 -1.75
N PRO A 138 -8.97 2.84 -1.77
CA PRO A 138 -8.88 3.72 -0.61
C PRO A 138 -10.23 4.09 -0.01
N ASP A 139 -11.24 4.33 -0.87
CA ASP A 139 -12.55 4.80 -0.43
C ASP A 139 -13.30 3.75 0.39
N ILE A 140 -13.14 2.46 0.08
CA ILE A 140 -13.74 1.38 0.88
C ILE A 140 -13.18 1.43 2.31
N TRP A 141 -11.86 1.59 2.44
CA TRP A 141 -11.20 1.65 3.75
C TRP A 141 -11.55 2.92 4.53
N ARG A 142 -11.68 4.06 3.84
CA ARG A 142 -12.19 5.30 4.44
C ARG A 142 -13.64 5.15 4.90
N THR A 143 -14.49 4.46 4.15
CA THR A 143 -15.85 4.14 4.57
C THR A 143 -15.87 3.20 5.77
N ILE A 144 -14.99 2.18 5.81
CA ILE A 144 -14.85 1.31 6.99
C ILE A 144 -14.45 2.12 8.22
N ARG A 145 -13.45 3.01 8.12
CA ARG A 145 -13.09 3.94 9.21
C ARG A 145 -14.30 4.69 9.73
N TYR A 146 -15.13 5.23 8.84
CA TYR A 146 -16.35 5.91 9.24
C TYR A 146 -17.36 4.99 9.93
N LEU A 147 -17.63 3.81 9.37
CA LEU A 147 -18.56 2.85 9.96
C LEU A 147 -18.13 2.51 11.40
N LEU A 148 -16.83 2.35 11.61
CA LEU A 148 -16.24 2.10 12.92
C LEU A 148 -16.34 3.30 13.87
N ALA A 149 -16.23 4.53 13.37
CA ALA A 149 -16.33 5.75 14.17
C ALA A 149 -17.80 6.10 14.54
N THR A 150 -18.75 5.69 13.71
CA THR A 150 -20.17 6.06 13.86
C THR A 150 -20.97 4.96 14.57
N TYR A 151 -20.73 3.70 14.25
CA TYR A 151 -21.44 2.59 14.84
C TYR A 151 -20.60 1.97 15.97
N TYR A 152 -21.04 2.19 17.21
CA TYR A 152 -20.49 1.53 18.41
C TYR A 152 -21.02 0.09 18.58
N LYS A 153 -21.49 -0.55 17.49
CA LYS A 153 -21.94 -1.95 17.53
C LYS A 153 -20.72 -2.89 17.65
N PRO A 154 -20.86 -4.08 18.26
CA PRO A 154 -19.83 -5.11 18.16
C PRO A 154 -19.53 -5.37 16.70
N LEU A 155 -18.25 -5.50 16.36
CA LEU A 155 -17.86 -5.81 14.99
C LEU A 155 -18.36 -7.19 14.61
N PRO A 156 -18.70 -7.43 13.32
CA PRO A 156 -19.07 -8.78 12.91
C PRO A 156 -17.94 -9.74 13.31
N PRO A 157 -18.27 -10.98 13.72
CA PRO A 157 -17.25 -11.96 14.07
C PRO A 157 -16.32 -12.20 12.86
N PRO A 158 -15.10 -12.73 13.06
CA PRO A 158 -14.16 -13.04 11.98
C PRO A 158 -14.77 -13.82 10.80
N THR A 159 -15.72 -14.72 11.10
CA THR A 159 -16.50 -15.50 10.11
C THR A 159 -17.37 -14.64 9.18
N ARG A 160 -17.68 -13.41 9.56
CA ARG A 160 -18.54 -12.45 8.84
C ARG A 160 -17.80 -11.16 8.46
N LEU A 161 -16.48 -11.18 8.39
CA LEU A 161 -15.68 -10.04 7.96
C LEU A 161 -16.11 -9.47 6.59
N HIS A 162 -16.49 -10.34 5.66
CA HIS A 162 -16.99 -9.95 4.34
C HIS A 162 -18.23 -9.04 4.43
N THR A 163 -19.02 -9.15 5.50
CA THR A 163 -20.16 -8.27 5.77
C THR A 163 -19.71 -6.82 5.95
N LEU A 164 -18.58 -6.56 6.61
CA LEU A 164 -18.04 -5.21 6.78
C LEU A 164 -17.66 -4.59 5.43
N LEU A 165 -17.06 -5.39 4.53
CA LEU A 165 -16.74 -4.96 3.16
C LEU A 165 -18.00 -4.71 2.32
N SER A 166 -18.99 -5.60 2.41
CA SER A 166 -20.26 -5.44 1.71
C SER A 166 -20.97 -4.16 2.16
N LEU A 167 -21.06 -3.91 3.47
CA LEU A 167 -21.63 -2.69 4.03
C LEU A 167 -20.88 -1.44 3.55
N ALA A 168 -19.54 -1.46 3.52
CA ALA A 168 -18.75 -0.34 3.04
C ALA A 168 -18.96 -0.07 1.53
N LYS A 169 -19.20 -1.10 0.72
CA LYS A 169 -19.49 -0.95 -0.71
C LYS A 169 -20.84 -0.29 -0.96
N THR A 170 -21.85 -0.66 -0.20
CA THR A 170 -23.24 -0.21 -0.35
C THR A 170 -23.57 1.05 0.45
N PHE A 171 -22.62 1.61 1.20
CA PHE A 171 -22.87 2.76 2.09
C PHE A 171 -23.21 4.05 1.29
N PRO A 172 -24.39 4.65 1.49
CA PRO A 172 -24.76 5.92 0.88
C PRO A 172 -24.04 7.10 1.57
N GLY A 173 -23.60 8.11 0.82
CA GLY A 173 -23.06 9.36 1.41
C GLY A 173 -21.61 9.31 1.93
N LYS A 174 -20.69 8.70 1.15
CA LYS A 174 -19.28 8.49 1.53
C LYS A 174 -18.51 9.75 1.94
N GLU A 175 -18.81 10.90 1.37
CA GLU A 175 -18.08 12.15 1.65
C GLU A 175 -18.46 12.82 2.98
N ALA A 176 -19.76 12.96 3.26
CA ALA A 176 -20.24 13.56 4.52
C ALA A 176 -19.80 12.71 5.73
N ALA A 177 -19.86 11.39 5.55
CA ALA A 177 -19.35 10.41 6.49
C ALA A 177 -17.84 10.55 6.75
N ALA A 178 -17.02 10.63 5.70
CA ALA A 178 -15.58 10.79 5.84
C ALA A 178 -15.18 12.08 6.59
N ARG A 179 -15.88 13.21 6.34
CA ARG A 179 -15.64 14.47 7.05
C ARG A 179 -15.98 14.38 8.55
N LEU A 180 -17.06 13.68 8.89
CA LEU A 180 -17.50 13.50 10.29
C LEU A 180 -16.57 12.56 11.10
N ALA A 181 -15.99 11.54 10.45
CA ALA A 181 -15.00 10.66 11.10
C ALA A 181 -13.67 11.38 11.35
N ALA A 182 -13.21 12.20 10.40
CA ALA A 182 -12.00 12.99 10.56
C ALA A 182 -12.11 14.01 11.71
N SER A 183 -13.28 14.66 11.84
CA SER A 183 -13.52 15.64 12.92
C SER A 183 -13.62 15.01 14.31
N ARG A 184 -14.19 13.80 14.44
CA ARG A 184 -14.23 13.06 15.71
C ARG A 184 -12.84 12.61 16.17
N GLU A 185 -11.97 12.17 15.27
CA GLU A 185 -10.60 11.83 15.63
C GLU A 185 -9.81 13.05 16.10
N GLN A 186 -9.99 14.23 15.48
CA GLN A 186 -9.38 15.48 15.97
C GLN A 186 -9.86 15.85 17.38
N ARG A 187 -11.14 15.61 17.71
CA ARG A 187 -11.67 15.87 19.06
C ARG A 187 -11.08 14.94 20.13
N VAL A 188 -10.76 13.70 19.80
CA VAL A 188 -10.06 12.78 20.72
C VAL A 188 -8.63 13.25 21.01
N PHE A 189 -8.02 14.06 20.13
CA PHE A 189 -6.70 14.69 20.36
C PHE A 189 -6.76 15.98 21.17
N LEU A 190 -7.95 16.57 21.36
CA LEU A 190 -8.14 17.88 22.00
C LEU A 190 -8.84 17.79 23.37
N MET A 191 -9.16 16.58 23.85
CA MET A 191 -9.56 16.39 25.24
C MET A 191 -8.31 15.97 26.04
N PRO A 192 -7.99 16.69 27.13
CA PRO A 192 -6.81 16.42 27.96
C PRO A 192 -6.88 15.05 28.64
#